data_AF-A0A535DRY3-F1
#
_entry.id   AF-A0A535DRY3-F1
#
_cell.length_a   1.000
_cell.length_b   1.000
_cell.length_c   1.000
_cell.angle_alpha   90.00
_cell.angle_beta   90.00
_cell.angle_gamma   90.00
#
_symmetry.space_group_name_H-M   'P 1'
#
loop_
_entity.id
_entity.type
_entity.pdbx_description
1 polymer ?
#
loop_
_entity_poly.entity_id
_entity_poly.type
_entity_poly.pdbx_seq_one_letter_code
_entity_poly.pdbx_strand_id
1 'polypeptide(L)'
;MSRYRRTARLASQWFLGVALVIVLVLFFGAIVGLQLTSRENGERIHRRAVASLTDLDTLLPQIERQLHEDAGSGDSKAVPVRGFPIPLEVPRSEAGTLSGAPLRQRLLDEAARKLYDDGMSPWIQADSGPGQGVQRFSAAGAIYHGLAIVRDSYHKAFLVAAVWLGLMVAGLTAALAMTLGSWCSRLVVLGSAVFAGALPSLAAAVAIRFAFKTAQSDADSFADTMLDLGVDAMWIPIRTYLALTVLGMAVAGMGGFGVWLQSRGSGREATYVDAAPL
;
A
#
# COMPACT_ATOMS: atom_id res chain seq x y z
N MET A 1 -1.76 45.48 -22.47
CA MET A 1 -0.75 44.60 -21.83
C MET A 1 -1.18 43.98 -20.49
N SER A 2 -2.07 44.59 -19.67
CA SER A 2 -2.44 44.05 -18.34
C SER A 2 -3.31 42.78 -18.35
N ARG A 3 -4.16 42.58 -19.38
CA ARG A 3 -5.01 41.37 -19.51
C ARG A 3 -4.22 40.09 -19.79
N TYR A 4 -3.20 40.15 -20.67
CA TYR A 4 -2.33 39.02 -21.00
C TYR A 4 -1.53 38.49 -19.79
N ARG A 5 -1.08 39.36 -18.88
CA ARG A 5 -0.38 38.93 -17.66
C ARG A 5 -1.30 38.21 -16.67
N ARG A 6 -2.60 38.54 -16.61
CA ARG A 6 -3.57 37.85 -15.75
C ARG A 6 -3.92 36.47 -16.31
N THR A 7 -4.18 36.37 -17.61
CA THR A 7 -4.52 35.09 -18.24
C THR A 7 -3.34 34.09 -18.17
N ALA A 8 -2.11 34.55 -18.39
CA ALA A 8 -0.92 33.72 -18.25
C ALA A 8 -0.71 33.20 -16.82
N ARG A 9 -0.94 34.04 -15.80
CA ARG A 9 -0.85 33.62 -14.38
C ARG A 9 -1.92 32.60 -14.01
N LEU A 10 -3.16 32.81 -14.43
CA LEU A 10 -4.25 31.86 -14.18
C LEU A 10 -3.99 30.51 -14.85
N ALA A 11 -3.52 30.52 -16.11
CA ALA A 11 -3.14 29.29 -16.82
C ALA A 11 -2.00 28.54 -16.12
N SER A 12 -0.98 29.25 -15.65
CA SER A 12 0.13 28.66 -14.90
C SER A 12 -0.32 28.08 -13.56
N GLN A 13 -1.20 28.76 -12.82
CA GLN A 13 -1.77 28.26 -11.56
C GLN A 13 -2.59 26.98 -11.76
N TRP A 14 -3.40 26.94 -12.82
CA TRP A 14 -4.15 25.74 -13.19
C TRP A 14 -3.23 24.58 -13.53
N PHE A 15 -2.20 24.81 -14.33
CA PHE A 15 -1.23 23.78 -14.69
C PHE A 15 -0.50 23.24 -13.45
N LEU A 16 -0.05 24.13 -12.55
CA LEU A 16 0.58 23.75 -11.29
C LEU A 16 -0.38 22.95 -10.39
N GLY A 17 -1.64 23.36 -10.29
CA GLY A 17 -2.66 22.67 -9.51
C GLY A 17 -2.94 21.26 -10.03
N VAL A 18 -3.14 21.11 -11.34
CA VAL A 18 -3.37 19.78 -11.98
C VAL A 18 -2.14 18.90 -11.82
N ALA A 19 -0.94 19.43 -12.08
CA ALA A 19 0.30 18.69 -11.88
C ALA A 19 0.46 18.24 -10.41
N LEU A 20 0.15 19.11 -9.45
CA LEU A 20 0.20 18.78 -8.03
C LEU A 20 -0.77 17.64 -7.69
N VAL A 21 -2.00 17.67 -8.19
CA VAL A 21 -2.97 16.58 -7.95
C VAL A 21 -2.47 15.26 -8.51
N ILE A 22 -1.95 15.24 -9.74
CA ILE A 22 -1.41 14.02 -10.36
C ILE A 22 -0.24 13.46 -9.54
N VAL A 23 0.70 14.33 -9.15
CA VAL A 23 1.86 13.92 -8.34
C VAL A 23 1.43 13.44 -6.94
N LEU A 24 0.40 14.05 -6.33
CA LEU A 24 -0.16 13.61 -5.06
C LEU A 24 -0.79 12.21 -5.17
N VAL A 25 -1.54 11.92 -6.24
CA VAL A 25 -2.10 10.57 -6.48
C VAL A 25 -0.98 9.53 -6.54
N LEU A 26 0.08 9.80 -7.31
CA LEU A 26 1.23 8.92 -7.42
C LEU A 26 1.97 8.78 -6.09
N PHE A 27 2.15 9.89 -5.36
CA PHE A 27 2.82 9.91 -4.06
C PHE A 27 2.05 9.07 -3.04
N PHE A 28 0.74 9.25 -2.93
CA PHE A 28 -0.07 8.45 -2.01
C PHE A 28 -0.06 6.95 -2.39
N GLY A 29 -0.09 6.65 -3.70
CA GLY A 29 0.10 5.29 -4.19
C GLY A 29 1.43 4.68 -3.76
N ALA A 30 2.54 5.43 -3.84
CA ALA A 30 3.85 4.98 -3.36
C ALA A 30 3.88 4.74 -1.84
N ILE A 31 3.23 5.61 -1.04
CA ILE A 31 3.11 5.43 0.41
C ILE A 31 2.30 4.17 0.75
N VAL A 32 1.18 3.93 0.06
CA VAL A 32 0.42 2.69 0.22
C VAL A 32 1.25 1.47 -0.15
N GLY A 33 2.00 1.54 -1.27
CA GLY A 33 2.95 0.51 -1.67
C GLY A 33 3.97 0.20 -0.57
N LEU A 34 4.55 1.22 0.06
CA LEU A 34 5.45 1.06 1.21
C LEU A 34 4.79 0.36 2.41
N GLN A 35 3.55 0.72 2.73
CA GLN A 35 2.83 0.09 3.84
C GLN A 35 2.53 -1.38 3.55
N LEU A 36 2.09 -1.70 2.33
CA LEU A 36 1.80 -3.07 1.91
C LEU A 36 3.07 -3.94 1.85
N THR A 37 4.17 -3.36 1.37
CA THR A 37 5.47 -4.05 1.25
C THR A 37 6.29 -4.03 2.53
N SER A 38 5.80 -3.42 3.61
CA SER A 38 6.49 -3.46 4.90
C SER A 38 6.66 -4.91 5.37
N ARG A 39 7.78 -5.20 6.04
CA ARG A 39 8.14 -6.57 6.42
C ARG A 39 7.04 -7.29 7.20
N GLU A 40 6.42 -6.63 8.18
CA GLU A 40 5.36 -7.21 9.00
C GLU A 40 4.12 -7.59 8.18
N ASN A 41 3.67 -6.69 7.31
CA ASN A 41 2.51 -6.95 6.44
C ASN A 41 2.84 -7.97 5.36
N GLY A 42 4.02 -7.88 4.77
CA GLY A 42 4.50 -8.79 3.74
C GLY A 42 4.65 -10.21 4.25
N GLU A 43 5.34 -10.42 5.36
CA GLU A 43 5.47 -11.73 6.00
C GLU A 43 4.09 -12.26 6.43
N ARG A 44 3.18 -11.43 6.97
CA ARG A 44 1.83 -11.86 7.34
C ARG A 44 1.00 -12.32 6.13
N ILE A 45 1.08 -11.60 5.01
CA ILE A 45 0.42 -11.95 3.75
C ILE A 45 0.97 -13.29 3.22
N HIS A 46 2.30 -13.44 3.16
CA HIS A 46 2.93 -14.67 2.69
C HIS A 46 2.66 -15.86 3.61
N ARG A 47 2.64 -15.66 4.94
CA ARG A 47 2.32 -16.71 5.91
C ARG A 47 0.93 -17.30 5.67
N ARG A 48 -0.07 -16.43 5.48
CA ARG A 48 -1.44 -16.86 5.16
C ARG A 48 -1.51 -17.54 3.78
N ALA A 49 -0.80 -16.99 2.79
CA ALA A 49 -0.74 -17.58 1.46
C ALA A 49 -0.13 -18.99 1.47
N VAL A 50 1.00 -19.19 2.15
CA VAL A 50 1.66 -20.50 2.30
C VAL A 50 0.76 -21.48 3.05
N ALA A 51 0.12 -21.04 4.13
CA ALA A 51 -0.80 -21.89 4.89
C ALA A 51 -2.02 -22.34 4.06
N SER A 52 -2.46 -21.53 3.10
CA SER A 52 -3.55 -21.87 2.19
C SER A 52 -3.12 -22.73 1.02
N LEU A 53 -1.89 -22.54 0.52
CA LEU A 53 -1.34 -23.26 -0.63
C LEU A 53 -0.78 -24.64 -0.25
N THR A 54 -0.41 -24.81 1.00
CA THR A 54 0.22 -26.03 1.50
C THR A 54 -0.76 -26.72 2.43
N ASP A 55 -1.14 -27.96 2.14
CA ASP A 55 -1.87 -28.84 3.08
C ASP A 55 -0.95 -29.26 4.23
N LEU A 56 -0.43 -28.26 4.95
CA LEU A 56 0.60 -28.44 5.94
C LEU A 56 0.11 -29.35 7.06
N ASP A 57 -1.16 -29.24 7.45
CA ASP A 57 -1.73 -30.07 8.52
C ASP A 57 -1.76 -31.56 8.15
N THR A 58 -1.84 -31.89 6.86
CA THR A 58 -1.76 -33.27 6.34
C THR A 58 -0.31 -33.76 6.27
N LEU A 59 0.62 -32.88 5.89
CA LEU A 59 2.04 -33.22 5.69
C LEU A 59 2.88 -33.16 6.96
N LEU A 60 2.43 -32.41 7.98
CA LEU A 60 3.17 -32.13 9.21
C LEU A 60 3.65 -33.39 9.95
N PRO A 61 2.83 -34.45 10.12
CA PRO A 61 3.29 -35.67 10.82
C PRO A 61 4.40 -36.42 10.07
N GLN A 62 4.48 -36.25 8.74
CA GLN A 62 5.56 -36.83 7.94
C GLN A 62 6.82 -35.98 8.01
N ILE A 63 6.68 -34.65 7.90
CA ILE A 63 7.78 -33.69 8.02
C ILE A 63 8.45 -33.80 9.40
N GLU A 64 7.66 -33.88 10.48
CA GLU A 64 8.17 -34.01 11.84
C GLU A 64 9.05 -35.26 12.02
N ARG A 65 8.57 -36.42 11.56
CA ARG A 65 9.32 -37.67 11.61
C ARG A 65 10.66 -37.57 10.87
N GLN A 66 10.63 -37.05 9.64
CA GLN A 66 11.84 -36.88 8.84
C GLN A 66 12.83 -35.89 9.50
N LEU A 67 12.30 -34.80 10.07
CA LEU A 67 13.13 -33.79 10.73
C LEU A 67 13.82 -34.36 11.99
N HIS A 68 13.13 -35.18 12.77
CA HIS A 68 13.70 -35.85 13.95
C HIS A 68 14.73 -36.92 13.55
N GLU A 69 14.46 -37.69 12.50
CA GLU A 69 15.40 -38.69 11.95
C GLU A 69 16.69 -38.03 11.44
N ASP A 70 16.58 -36.95 10.67
CA ASP A 70 17.72 -36.22 10.12
C ASP A 70 18.50 -35.47 11.23
N ALA A 71 17.80 -34.96 12.26
CA ALA A 71 18.42 -34.37 13.44
C ALA A 71 19.12 -35.41 14.34
N GLY A 72 18.76 -36.69 14.25
CA GLY A 72 19.41 -37.79 14.98
C GLY A 72 20.66 -38.35 14.28
N SER A 73 20.76 -38.20 12.95
CA SER A 73 21.71 -38.96 12.12
C SER A 73 22.85 -38.16 11.48
N GLY A 74 22.72 -36.84 11.31
CA GLY A 74 23.76 -36.01 10.66
C GLY A 74 24.83 -35.46 11.61
N ASP A 75 25.71 -34.58 11.13
CA ASP A 75 26.57 -33.68 11.97
C ASP A 75 26.38 -32.19 11.61
N SER A 76 25.45 -31.90 10.69
CA SER A 76 25.17 -30.54 10.23
C SER A 76 24.49 -29.70 11.32
N LYS A 77 24.79 -28.39 11.34
CA LYS A 77 24.17 -27.40 12.23
C LYS A 77 22.73 -27.06 11.84
N ALA A 78 22.36 -27.30 10.59
CA ALA A 78 21.03 -27.06 10.05
C ALA A 78 20.51 -28.32 9.35
N VAL A 79 19.23 -28.60 9.53
CA VAL A 79 18.55 -29.76 8.95
C VAL A 79 17.57 -29.27 7.88
N PRO A 80 17.68 -29.73 6.62
CA PRO A 80 16.75 -29.35 5.58
C PRO A 80 15.38 -29.98 5.81
N VAL A 81 14.32 -29.20 5.64
CA VAL A 81 12.94 -29.67 5.78
C VAL A 81 12.50 -30.33 4.48
N ARG A 82 12.54 -31.66 4.44
CA ARG A 82 12.10 -32.45 3.28
C ARG A 82 10.57 -32.52 3.24
N GLY A 83 10.01 -32.58 2.03
CA GLY A 83 8.57 -32.65 1.80
C GLY A 83 7.82 -31.32 1.93
N PHE A 84 8.50 -30.22 2.23
CA PHE A 84 7.93 -28.88 2.16
C PHE A 84 8.14 -28.27 0.76
N PRO A 85 7.14 -27.59 0.15
CA PRO A 85 7.26 -27.04 -1.20
C PRO A 85 8.34 -25.97 -1.35
N ILE A 86 8.77 -25.36 -0.25
CA ILE A 86 9.83 -24.35 -0.24
C ILE A 86 11.06 -24.98 0.43
N PRO A 87 12.26 -24.83 -0.12
CA PRO A 87 13.47 -25.30 0.55
C PRO A 87 13.68 -24.50 1.84
N LEU A 88 13.45 -25.13 3.00
CA LEU A 88 13.63 -24.55 4.33
C LEU A 88 14.70 -25.31 5.11
N GLU A 89 15.33 -24.63 6.05
CA GLU A 89 16.30 -25.22 6.97
C GLU A 89 15.90 -24.86 8.41
N VAL A 90 15.95 -25.85 9.30
CA VAL A 90 15.69 -25.67 10.74
C VAL A 90 16.99 -25.92 11.51
N PRO A 91 17.36 -25.06 12.47
CA PRO A 91 18.52 -25.31 13.32
C PRO A 91 18.39 -26.66 14.01
N ARG A 92 19.46 -27.45 14.06
CA ARG A 92 19.41 -28.81 14.60
C ARG A 92 18.94 -28.86 16.06
N SER A 93 19.32 -27.85 16.84
CA SER A 93 18.90 -27.69 18.24
C SER A 93 17.38 -27.56 18.39
N GLU A 94 16.71 -26.99 17.39
CA GLU A 94 15.25 -26.85 17.35
C GLU A 94 14.60 -28.07 16.69
N ALA A 95 15.25 -28.65 15.68
CA ALA A 95 14.73 -29.74 14.86
C ALA A 95 14.33 -30.97 15.70
N GLY A 96 15.11 -31.36 16.71
CA GLY A 96 14.82 -32.52 17.56
C GLY A 96 13.79 -32.30 18.67
N THR A 97 13.30 -31.07 18.85
CA THR A 97 12.37 -30.71 19.94
C THR A 97 11.07 -30.09 19.47
N LEU A 98 11.08 -29.47 18.29
CA LEU A 98 9.88 -28.94 17.63
C LEU A 98 8.96 -30.08 17.18
N SER A 99 7.70 -29.99 17.56
CA SER A 99 6.62 -30.90 17.14
C SER A 99 5.30 -30.14 17.01
N GLY A 100 4.35 -30.70 16.26
CA GLY A 100 2.99 -30.18 16.16
C GLY A 100 2.88 -28.67 15.85
N ALA A 101 2.10 -27.94 16.65
CA ALA A 101 1.80 -26.52 16.41
C ALA A 101 3.03 -25.58 16.39
N PRO A 102 4.00 -25.71 17.33
CA PRO A 102 5.28 -24.97 17.24
C PRO A 102 6.05 -25.19 15.94
N LEU A 103 6.15 -26.45 15.47
CA LEU A 103 6.82 -26.77 14.21
C LEU A 103 6.09 -26.12 13.03
N ARG A 104 4.76 -26.24 12.99
CA ARG A 104 3.90 -25.62 11.98
C ARG A 104 4.14 -24.11 11.89
N GLN A 105 4.12 -23.41 13.03
CA GLN A 105 4.33 -21.97 13.07
C GLN A 105 5.74 -21.61 12.58
N ARG A 106 6.77 -22.34 13.02
CA ARG A 106 8.16 -22.11 12.60
C ARG A 106 8.34 -22.26 11.09
N LEU A 107 7.77 -23.30 10.49
CA LEU A 107 7.83 -23.56 9.05
C LEU A 107 7.13 -22.45 8.26
N LEU A 108 5.93 -22.03 8.69
CA LEU A 108 5.19 -20.96 8.05
C LEU A 108 5.93 -19.61 8.15
N ASP A 109 6.57 -19.33 9.28
CA ASP A 109 7.36 -18.12 9.50
C ASP A 109 8.60 -18.07 8.60
N GLU A 110 9.34 -19.17 8.52
CA GLU A 110 10.55 -19.26 7.70
C GLU A 110 10.20 -19.24 6.20
N ALA A 111 9.13 -19.93 5.80
CA ALA A 111 8.56 -19.87 4.46
C ALA A 111 8.19 -18.44 4.05
N ALA A 112 7.43 -17.76 4.91
CA ALA A 112 6.97 -16.39 4.65
C ALA A 112 8.15 -15.41 4.52
N ARG A 113 9.15 -15.53 5.39
CA ARG A 113 10.37 -14.72 5.33
C ARG A 113 11.15 -14.96 4.03
N LYS A 114 11.37 -16.23 3.67
CA LYS A 114 12.11 -16.59 2.45
C LYS A 114 11.39 -16.10 1.20
N LEU A 115 10.06 -16.20 1.15
CA LEU A 115 9.24 -15.62 0.08
C LEU A 115 9.34 -14.09 0.02
N TYR A 116 9.37 -13.41 1.16
CA TYR A 116 9.50 -11.96 1.23
C TYR A 116 10.87 -11.46 0.75
N ASP A 117 11.95 -12.20 1.08
CA ASP A 117 13.32 -11.84 0.72
C ASP A 117 13.63 -12.24 -0.75
N ASP A 118 13.39 -13.50 -1.11
CA ASP A 118 13.77 -14.10 -2.39
C ASP A 118 12.69 -14.00 -3.47
N GLY A 119 11.46 -13.61 -3.11
CA GLY A 119 10.30 -13.64 -4.00
C GLY A 119 9.78 -15.06 -4.22
N MET A 120 9.04 -15.27 -5.32
CA MET A 120 8.48 -16.58 -5.69
C MET A 120 9.51 -17.52 -6.35
N SER A 121 10.77 -17.11 -6.52
CA SER A 121 11.81 -17.94 -7.14
C SER A 121 12.03 -19.30 -6.45
N PRO A 122 11.99 -19.42 -5.11
CA PRO A 122 12.06 -20.71 -4.42
C PRO A 122 10.85 -21.62 -4.69
N TRP A 123 9.66 -21.05 -4.94
CA TRP A 123 8.45 -21.79 -5.33
C TRP A 123 8.56 -22.31 -6.76
N ILE A 124 9.01 -21.48 -7.70
CA ILE A 124 9.19 -21.86 -9.11
C ILE A 124 10.28 -22.94 -9.27
N GLN A 125 11.32 -22.90 -8.44
CA GLN A 125 12.36 -23.93 -8.43
C GLN A 125 11.88 -25.28 -7.86
N ALA A 126 10.88 -25.28 -6.98
CA ALA A 126 10.30 -26.50 -6.43
C ALA A 126 9.21 -27.10 -7.34
N ASP A 127 8.52 -26.26 -8.11
CA ASP A 127 7.43 -26.65 -9.01
C ASP A 127 7.89 -26.82 -10.48
N SER A 128 9.12 -27.27 -10.72
CA SER A 128 9.63 -27.57 -12.06
C SER A 128 9.03 -28.86 -12.64
N GLY A 129 7.69 -28.93 -12.67
CA GLY A 129 6.90 -29.80 -13.53
C GLY A 129 6.51 -29.05 -14.83
N PRO A 130 6.53 -29.70 -16.00
CA PRO A 130 6.25 -29.03 -17.26
C PRO A 130 4.74 -28.71 -17.39
N GLY A 131 4.37 -27.42 -17.35
CA GLY A 131 3.24 -26.94 -18.16
C GLY A 131 2.05 -26.21 -17.53
N GLN A 132 2.05 -25.80 -16.26
CA GLN A 132 0.93 -24.97 -15.75
C GLN A 132 1.17 -23.46 -15.99
N GLY A 133 0.95 -23.04 -17.23
CA GLY A 133 0.88 -21.62 -17.58
C GLY A 133 -0.32 -20.95 -16.92
N VAL A 134 -0.11 -20.32 -15.76
CA VAL A 134 -1.12 -19.46 -15.12
C VAL A 134 -1.43 -18.30 -16.06
N GLN A 135 -2.63 -18.31 -16.65
CA GLN A 135 -3.08 -17.24 -17.54
C GLN A 135 -3.03 -15.90 -16.80
N ARG A 136 -2.34 -14.89 -17.38
CA ARG A 136 -2.09 -13.57 -16.76
C ARG A 136 -3.36 -12.78 -16.38
N PHE A 137 -4.52 -13.20 -16.85
CA PHE A 137 -5.81 -12.55 -16.62
C PHE A 137 -6.80 -13.40 -15.79
N SER A 138 -6.35 -14.45 -15.10
CA SER A 138 -7.18 -15.15 -14.12
C SER A 138 -7.03 -14.51 -12.72
N ALA A 139 -8.03 -14.69 -11.85
CA ALA A 139 -7.95 -14.25 -10.45
C ALA A 139 -6.68 -14.78 -9.77
N ALA A 140 -6.35 -16.06 -10.00
CA ALA A 140 -5.11 -16.67 -9.52
C ALA A 140 -3.84 -16.00 -10.09
N GLY A 141 -3.83 -15.59 -11.36
CA GLY A 141 -2.72 -14.86 -11.97
C GLY A 141 -2.53 -13.44 -11.41
N ALA A 142 -3.62 -12.75 -11.09
CA ALA A 142 -3.61 -11.45 -10.43
C ALA A 142 -3.09 -11.56 -8.99
N ILE A 143 -3.45 -12.62 -8.27
CA ILE A 143 -2.91 -12.93 -6.94
C ILE A 143 -1.40 -13.26 -7.03
N TYR A 144 -0.99 -14.03 -8.04
CA TYR A 144 0.42 -14.34 -8.32
C TYR A 144 1.25 -13.07 -8.55
N HIS A 145 0.74 -12.15 -9.36
CA HIS A 145 1.40 -10.86 -9.61
C HIS A 145 1.33 -9.94 -8.39
N GLY A 146 0.23 -9.98 -7.63
CA GLY A 146 0.06 -9.22 -6.38
C GLY A 146 1.07 -9.62 -5.31
N LEU A 147 1.27 -10.92 -5.10
CA LEU A 147 2.28 -11.45 -4.17
C LEU A 147 3.70 -11.09 -4.61
N ALA A 148 3.98 -11.12 -5.92
CA ALA A 148 5.28 -10.73 -6.45
C ALA A 148 5.64 -9.25 -6.20
N ILE A 149 4.63 -8.37 -6.05
CA ILE A 149 4.83 -6.94 -5.72
C ILE A 149 5.21 -6.77 -4.23
N VAL A 150 4.86 -7.71 -3.36
CA VAL A 150 5.11 -7.64 -1.90
C VAL A 150 6.50 -8.20 -1.56
N ARG A 151 7.56 -7.52 -2.01
CA ARG A 151 8.96 -7.93 -1.82
C ARG A 151 9.85 -6.79 -1.33
N ASP A 152 10.96 -7.09 -0.65
CA ASP A 152 11.96 -6.09 -0.23
C ASP A 152 12.50 -5.24 -1.41
N SER A 153 12.68 -5.84 -2.60
CA SER A 153 13.12 -5.11 -3.79
C SER A 153 12.13 -4.02 -4.22
N TYR A 154 10.83 -4.32 -4.15
CA TYR A 154 9.77 -3.35 -4.44
C TYR A 154 9.58 -2.37 -3.29
N HIS A 155 9.77 -2.78 -2.04
CA HIS A 155 9.79 -1.89 -0.89
C HIS A 155 10.81 -0.75 -1.08
N LYS A 156 12.05 -1.09 -1.47
CA LYS A 156 13.09 -0.12 -1.79
C LYS A 156 12.71 0.78 -2.98
N ALA A 157 12.12 0.21 -4.03
CA ALA A 157 11.66 0.98 -5.18
C ALA A 157 10.57 1.98 -4.80
N PHE A 158 9.58 1.57 -3.99
CA PHE A 158 8.55 2.46 -3.48
C PHE A 158 9.11 3.52 -2.53
N LEU A 159 10.16 3.21 -1.77
CA LEU A 159 10.86 4.18 -0.92
C LEU A 159 11.48 5.28 -1.77
N VAL A 160 12.26 4.90 -2.78
CA VAL A 160 12.88 5.85 -3.71
C VAL A 160 11.82 6.68 -4.43
N ALA A 161 10.75 6.04 -4.91
CA ALA A 161 9.63 6.74 -5.55
C ALA A 161 8.96 7.73 -4.60
N ALA A 162 8.67 7.33 -3.36
CA ALA A 162 8.05 8.19 -2.36
C ALA A 162 8.92 9.40 -2.02
N VAL A 163 10.24 9.23 -1.91
CA VAL A 163 11.17 10.35 -1.68
C VAL A 163 11.12 11.35 -2.83
N TRP A 164 11.27 10.89 -4.08
CA TRP A 164 11.26 11.78 -5.24
C TRP A 164 9.91 12.47 -5.45
N LEU A 165 8.81 11.71 -5.34
CA LEU A 165 7.47 12.25 -5.45
C LEU A 165 7.18 13.24 -4.30
N GLY A 166 7.63 12.95 -3.08
CA GLY A 166 7.50 13.85 -1.94
C GLY A 166 8.23 15.18 -2.17
N LEU A 167 9.45 15.14 -2.73
CA LEU A 167 10.18 16.34 -3.13
C LEU A 167 9.44 17.13 -4.21
N MET A 168 8.86 16.45 -5.21
CA MET A 168 8.03 17.09 -6.25
C MET A 168 6.77 17.74 -5.67
N VAL A 169 6.06 17.06 -4.76
CA VAL A 169 4.89 17.62 -4.05
C VAL A 169 5.28 18.88 -3.29
N ALA A 170 6.40 18.85 -2.55
CA ALA A 170 6.89 19.99 -1.81
C ALA A 170 7.22 21.17 -2.73
N GLY A 171 7.94 20.92 -3.83
CA GLY A 171 8.28 21.93 -4.83
C GLY A 171 7.05 22.55 -5.50
N LEU A 172 6.09 21.73 -5.94
CA LEU A 172 4.86 22.20 -6.58
C LEU A 172 3.96 22.97 -5.60
N THR A 173 3.88 22.51 -4.35
CA THR A 173 3.15 23.19 -3.28
C THR A 173 3.76 24.56 -2.97
N ALA A 174 5.09 24.63 -2.86
CA ALA A 174 5.81 25.90 -2.65
C ALA A 174 5.59 26.85 -3.84
N ALA A 175 5.75 26.37 -5.07
CA ALA A 175 5.52 27.15 -6.28
C ALA A 175 4.08 27.69 -6.34
N LEU A 176 3.07 26.84 -6.07
CA LEU A 176 1.67 27.26 -6.05
C LEU A 176 1.38 28.26 -4.94
N ALA A 177 1.92 28.04 -3.73
CA ALA A 177 1.76 28.94 -2.59
C ALA A 177 2.38 30.33 -2.84
N MET A 178 3.52 30.42 -3.54
CA MET A 178 4.14 31.69 -3.92
C MET A 178 3.27 32.52 -4.88
N THR A 179 2.41 31.88 -5.67
CA THR A 179 1.50 32.59 -6.57
C THR A 179 0.23 33.13 -5.89
N LEU A 180 -0.06 32.66 -4.66
CA LEU A 180 -1.27 32.99 -3.91
C LEU A 180 -1.00 34.10 -2.90
N GLY A 181 -1.84 35.14 -2.94
CA GLY A 181 -1.63 36.38 -2.18
C GLY A 181 -1.95 36.31 -0.68
N SER A 182 -2.88 35.44 -0.26
CA SER A 182 -3.31 35.34 1.15
C SER A 182 -3.05 33.95 1.73
N TRP A 183 -2.67 33.91 3.02
CA TRP A 183 -2.49 32.65 3.75
C TRP A 183 -3.74 31.75 3.72
N CYS A 184 -4.94 32.32 3.90
CA CYS A 184 -6.18 31.56 3.88
C CYS A 184 -6.48 30.95 2.51
N SER A 185 -6.22 31.67 1.41
CA SER A 185 -6.39 31.11 0.06
C SER A 185 -5.41 29.97 -0.23
N ARG A 186 -4.19 30.02 0.32
CA ARG A 186 -3.21 28.92 0.24
C ARG A 186 -3.77 27.65 0.87
N LEU A 187 -4.34 27.76 2.08
CA LEU A 187 -4.93 26.60 2.76
C LEU A 187 -6.10 26.00 1.98
N VAL A 188 -6.98 26.83 1.41
CA VAL A 188 -8.08 26.34 0.54
C VAL A 188 -7.52 25.54 -0.63
N VAL A 189 -6.62 26.14 -1.40
CA VAL A 189 -6.10 25.51 -2.63
C VAL A 189 -5.32 24.23 -2.32
N LEU A 190 -4.47 24.24 -1.29
CA LEU A 190 -3.69 23.06 -0.90
C LEU A 190 -4.56 21.95 -0.32
N GLY A 191 -5.52 22.30 0.54
CA GLY A 191 -6.50 21.34 1.07
C GLY A 191 -7.35 20.71 -0.05
N SER A 192 -7.81 21.52 -1.00
CA SER A 192 -8.53 21.06 -2.18
C SER A 192 -7.67 20.16 -3.07
N ALA A 193 -6.38 20.44 -3.24
CA ALA A 193 -5.48 19.59 -4.02
C ALA A 193 -5.28 18.22 -3.36
N VAL A 194 -5.09 18.18 -2.03
CA VAL A 194 -5.00 16.93 -1.26
C VAL A 194 -6.31 16.15 -1.36
N PHE A 195 -7.46 16.81 -1.19
CA PHE A 195 -8.77 16.19 -1.33
C PHE A 195 -8.99 15.63 -2.74
N ALA A 196 -8.70 16.43 -3.78
CA ALA A 196 -8.84 16.04 -5.17
C ALA A 196 -7.90 14.89 -5.58
N GLY A 197 -6.73 14.77 -4.95
CA GLY A 197 -5.84 13.63 -5.14
C GLY A 197 -6.29 12.38 -4.37
N ALA A 198 -6.72 12.54 -3.12
CA ALA A 198 -7.09 11.41 -2.26
C ALA A 198 -8.43 10.78 -2.65
N LEU A 199 -9.41 11.56 -3.13
CA LEU A 199 -10.76 11.09 -3.40
C LEU A 199 -10.81 10.05 -4.54
N PRO A 200 -10.20 10.26 -5.73
CA PRO A 200 -10.14 9.23 -6.77
C PRO A 200 -9.40 7.97 -6.31
N SER A 201 -8.32 8.11 -5.53
CA SER A 201 -7.58 6.99 -4.98
C SER A 201 -8.41 6.17 -3.97
N LEU A 202 -9.19 6.85 -3.13
CA LEU A 202 -10.16 6.20 -2.22
C LEU A 202 -11.21 5.44 -3.03
N ALA A 203 -11.80 6.08 -4.04
CA ALA A 203 -12.80 5.45 -4.90
C ALA A 203 -12.25 4.21 -5.61
N ALA A 204 -11.02 4.29 -6.14
CA ALA A 204 -10.33 3.16 -6.77
C ALA A 204 -10.09 2.02 -5.78
N ALA A 205 -9.63 2.31 -4.56
CA ALA A 205 -9.39 1.29 -3.52
C ALA A 205 -10.70 0.58 -3.11
N VAL A 206 -11.79 1.33 -2.96
CA VAL A 206 -13.12 0.77 -2.66
C VAL A 206 -13.63 -0.07 -3.84
N ALA A 207 -13.44 0.40 -5.07
CA ALA A 207 -13.85 -0.34 -6.27
C ALA A 207 -13.08 -1.67 -6.41
N ILE A 208 -11.77 -1.68 -6.18
CA ILE A 208 -10.95 -2.90 -6.18
C ILE A 208 -11.42 -3.87 -5.09
N ARG A 209 -11.67 -3.37 -3.87
CA ARG A 209 -12.20 -4.20 -2.78
C ARG A 209 -13.54 -4.83 -3.13
N PHE A 210 -14.43 -4.06 -3.77
CA PHE A 210 -15.73 -4.58 -4.21
C PHE A 210 -15.56 -5.63 -5.30
N ALA A 211 -14.69 -5.38 -6.28
CA ALA A 211 -14.39 -6.35 -7.34
C ALA A 211 -13.87 -7.69 -6.77
N PHE A 212 -13.00 -7.66 -5.76
CA PHE A 212 -12.56 -8.88 -5.08
C PHE A 212 -13.70 -9.59 -4.36
N LYS A 213 -14.55 -8.85 -3.64
CA LYS A 213 -15.72 -9.42 -2.97
C LYS A 213 -16.73 -10.03 -3.94
N THR A 214 -16.91 -9.42 -5.12
CA THR A 214 -17.78 -9.98 -6.17
C THR A 214 -17.16 -11.22 -6.79
N ALA A 215 -15.85 -11.24 -7.03
CA ALA A 215 -15.18 -12.44 -7.54
C ALA A 215 -15.22 -13.61 -6.54
N GLN A 216 -15.37 -13.33 -5.25
CA GLN A 216 -15.41 -14.32 -4.18
C GLN A 216 -16.64 -15.23 -4.25
N SER A 217 -17.80 -14.74 -4.72
CA SER A 217 -19.04 -15.53 -4.73
C SER A 217 -19.01 -16.75 -5.66
N ASP A 218 -18.16 -16.69 -6.69
CA ASP A 218 -18.10 -17.67 -7.77
C ASP A 218 -16.76 -18.42 -7.78
N ALA A 219 -15.95 -18.25 -6.74
CA ALA A 219 -14.58 -18.75 -6.66
C ALA A 219 -14.50 -20.13 -5.98
N ASP A 220 -13.57 -20.97 -6.45
CA ASP A 220 -13.18 -22.19 -5.75
C ASP A 220 -12.55 -21.86 -4.37
N SER A 221 -12.52 -22.83 -3.44
CA SER A 221 -12.06 -22.64 -2.04
C SER A 221 -10.67 -21.98 -1.91
N PHE A 222 -9.77 -22.27 -2.84
CA PHE A 222 -8.45 -21.63 -2.91
C PHE A 222 -8.54 -20.14 -3.30
N ALA A 223 -9.28 -19.84 -4.36
CA ALA A 223 -9.45 -18.47 -4.84
C ALA A 223 -10.25 -17.62 -3.83
N ASP A 224 -11.23 -18.21 -3.15
CA ASP A 224 -11.96 -17.60 -2.03
C ASP A 224 -11.02 -17.10 -0.94
N THR A 225 -10.09 -17.95 -0.46
CA THR A 225 -9.13 -17.62 0.59
C THR A 225 -8.17 -16.48 0.17
N MET A 226 -7.72 -16.49 -1.08
CA MET A 226 -6.82 -15.45 -1.60
C MET A 226 -7.54 -14.12 -1.86
N LEU A 227 -8.80 -14.17 -2.30
CA LEU A 227 -9.63 -12.98 -2.46
C LEU A 227 -9.96 -12.36 -1.10
N ASP A 228 -10.24 -13.18 -0.08
CA ASP A 228 -10.43 -12.70 1.30
C ASP A 228 -9.18 -11.97 1.80
N LEU A 229 -8.00 -12.53 1.52
CA LEU A 229 -6.72 -11.88 1.84
C LEU A 229 -6.52 -10.56 1.08
N GLY A 230 -6.93 -10.49 -0.19
CA GLY A 230 -6.95 -9.26 -0.97
C GLY A 230 -7.91 -8.21 -0.40
N VAL A 231 -9.11 -8.62 0.01
CA VAL A 231 -10.12 -7.76 0.66
C VAL A 231 -9.59 -7.21 1.99
N ASP A 232 -8.94 -8.05 2.78
CA ASP A 232 -8.26 -7.66 4.02
C ASP A 232 -7.14 -6.64 3.76
N ALA A 233 -6.30 -6.89 2.75
CA ALA A 233 -5.19 -6.00 2.41
C ALA A 233 -5.68 -4.61 1.94
N MET A 234 -6.83 -4.55 1.25
CA MET A 234 -7.42 -3.28 0.81
C MET A 234 -7.89 -2.37 1.95
N TRP A 235 -7.98 -2.88 3.17
CA TRP A 235 -8.33 -2.06 4.33
C TRP A 235 -7.25 -1.01 4.66
N ILE A 236 -5.98 -1.33 4.43
CA ILE A 236 -4.83 -0.43 4.64
C ILE A 236 -4.93 0.83 3.75
N PRO A 237 -5.03 0.72 2.41
CA PRO A 237 -5.19 1.88 1.56
C PRO A 237 -6.48 2.65 1.82
N ILE A 238 -7.61 1.96 2.06
CA ILE A 238 -8.89 2.63 2.34
C ILE A 238 -8.77 3.56 3.55
N ARG A 239 -8.21 3.07 4.67
CA ARG A 239 -8.00 3.90 5.86
C ARG A 239 -7.10 5.10 5.58
N THR A 240 -6.01 4.88 4.85
CA THR A 240 -5.05 5.94 4.50
C THR A 240 -5.69 7.01 3.62
N TYR A 241 -6.35 6.62 2.52
CA TYR A 241 -7.00 7.56 1.62
C TYR A 241 -8.20 8.26 2.26
N LEU A 242 -8.95 7.58 3.14
CA LEU A 242 -10.00 8.21 3.93
C LEU A 242 -9.44 9.30 4.85
N ALA A 243 -8.37 8.99 5.60
CA ALA A 243 -7.71 9.96 6.46
C ALA A 243 -7.18 11.16 5.68
N LEU A 244 -6.57 10.94 4.51
CA LEU A 244 -6.10 12.01 3.62
C LEU A 244 -7.24 12.86 3.04
N THR A 245 -8.36 12.23 2.69
CA THR A 245 -9.56 12.93 2.19
C THR A 245 -10.14 13.84 3.28
N VAL A 246 -10.30 13.32 4.51
CA VAL A 246 -10.78 14.09 5.66
C VAL A 246 -9.82 15.23 6.00
N LEU A 247 -8.52 14.96 5.99
CA LEU A 247 -7.48 15.97 6.23
C LEU A 247 -7.54 17.09 5.18
N GLY A 248 -7.58 16.75 3.89
CA GLY A 248 -7.69 17.73 2.80
C GLY A 248 -8.94 18.59 2.94
N MET A 249 -10.08 17.96 3.26
CA MET A 249 -11.35 18.65 3.50
C MET A 249 -11.27 19.59 4.72
N ALA A 250 -10.69 19.14 5.83
CA ALA A 250 -10.54 19.95 7.04
C ALA A 250 -9.63 21.17 6.79
N VAL A 251 -8.49 20.98 6.12
CA VAL A 251 -7.57 22.07 5.76
C VAL A 251 -8.23 23.07 4.82
N ALA A 252 -8.95 22.58 3.81
CA ALA A 252 -9.71 23.45 2.90
C ALA A 252 -10.81 24.23 3.64
N GLY A 253 -11.53 23.56 4.55
CA GLY A 253 -12.58 24.16 5.38
C GLY A 253 -12.05 25.25 6.30
N MET A 254 -10.91 25.03 6.97
CA MET A 254 -10.24 26.04 7.79
C MET A 254 -9.80 27.25 6.95
N GLY A 255 -9.22 27.02 5.78
CA GLY A 255 -8.87 28.09 4.84
C GLY A 255 -10.10 28.90 4.41
N GLY A 256 -11.19 28.21 4.04
CA GLY A 256 -12.43 28.82 3.59
C GLY A 256 -13.11 29.64 4.68
N PHE A 257 -13.15 29.11 5.91
CA PHE A 257 -13.64 29.83 7.08
C PHE A 257 -12.81 31.08 7.38
N GLY A 258 -11.48 31.01 7.23
CA GLY A 258 -10.61 32.18 7.37
C GLY A 258 -10.89 33.26 6.33
N VAL A 259 -11.09 32.88 5.05
CA VAL A 259 -11.49 33.82 3.99
C VAL A 259 -12.85 34.46 4.30
N TRP A 260 -13.80 33.67 4.80
CA TRP A 260 -15.12 34.15 5.19
C TRP A 260 -15.10 35.11 6.39
N LEU A 261 -14.24 34.88 7.38
CA LEU A 261 -14.06 35.81 8.49
C LEU A 261 -13.44 37.14 8.03
N GLN A 262 -12.45 37.08 7.14
CA GLN A 262 -11.81 38.28 6.57
C GLN A 262 -12.81 39.13 5.79
N SER A 263 -13.70 38.51 4.99
CA SER A 263 -14.70 39.26 4.23
C SER A 263 -15.73 39.96 5.13
N ARG A 264 -16.02 39.41 6.32
CA ARG A 264 -16.87 40.07 7.32
C ARG A 264 -16.19 41.24 8.04
N GLY A 265 -14.87 41.19 8.22
CA GLY A 265 -14.11 42.28 8.84
C GLY A 265 -14.04 43.53 7.97
N SER A 266 -13.73 43.37 6.67
CA SER A 266 -13.60 44.50 5.73
C SER A 266 -14.91 45.25 5.46
N GLY A 267 -16.07 44.61 5.67
CA GLY A 267 -17.37 45.26 5.52
C GLY A 267 -17.72 46.23 6.65
N ARG A 268 -17.12 46.10 7.83
CA ARG A 268 -17.39 46.95 9.00
C ARG A 268 -16.66 48.29 8.98
N GLU A 269 -15.48 48.36 8.35
CA GLU A 269 -14.73 49.61 8.21
C GLU A 269 -15.36 50.55 7.18
N ALA A 270 -15.94 50.00 6.11
CA ALA A 270 -16.63 50.79 5.08
C ALA A 270 -17.88 51.51 5.61
N THR A 271 -18.54 50.97 6.64
CA THR A 271 -19.74 51.59 7.24
C THR A 271 -19.39 52.70 8.25
N TYR A 272 -18.16 52.77 8.74
CA TYR A 272 -17.74 53.75 9.75
C TYR A 272 -17.21 55.06 9.13
N VAL A 273 -16.74 55.01 7.88
CA VAL A 273 -16.22 56.19 7.17
C VAL A 273 -17.35 57.09 6.63
N ASP A 274 -18.54 56.52 6.35
CA ASP A 274 -19.71 57.28 5.90
C ASP A 274 -20.54 57.91 7.05
N ALA A 275 -20.16 57.69 8.31
CA ALA A 275 -20.87 58.19 9.49
C ALA A 275 -20.15 59.37 10.18
N ALA A 276 -19.29 60.11 9.47
CA ALA A 276 -18.75 61.37 9.97
C ALA A 276 -19.76 62.51 9.67
N PRO A 277 -20.45 63.07 10.68
CA PRO A 277 -21.30 64.23 10.47
C PRO A 277 -20.44 65.45 10.14
N LEU A 278 -20.83 66.16 9.07
CA LEU A 278 -20.36 67.51 8.72
C LEU A 278 -20.67 68.52 9.84
#